data_AF-A0A9E3Y2K7-F1
#
_entry.id   AF-A0A9E3Y2K7-F1
#
_cell.length_a   1.000
_cell.length_b   1.000
_cell.length_c   1.000
_cell.angle_alpha   90.00
_cell.angle_beta   90.00
_cell.angle_gamma   90.00
#
_symmetry.space_group_name_H-M   'P 1'
#
loop_
_entity.id
_entity.type
_entity.pdbx_description
1 polymer ?
#
loop_
_entity_poly.entity_id
_entity_poly.type
_entity_poly.pdbx_seq_one_letter_code
_entity_poly.pdbx_strand_id
1 'polypeptide(L)'
;MSAVEFAVFGAIGYFVVFGFGFLFRPELADRFGLAWVRPAGKTEIRCYYGAVSWGLAGFAAYLWSRGLELEALTGVLFLAGAVLTTRVVGTVVDRAADDPYTRLAIPTEAAFVLALALVRFTA
;
A
#
# COMPACT_ATOMS: atom_id res chain seq x y z
N MET A 1 -7.30 9.75 -20.82
CA MET A 1 -7.26 9.09 -19.51
C MET A 1 -7.71 10.10 -18.47
N SER A 2 -8.78 9.80 -17.73
CA SER A 2 -9.31 10.63 -16.66
C SER A 2 -8.40 10.62 -15.42
N ALA A 3 -8.62 11.54 -14.48
CA ALA A 3 -7.88 11.54 -13.21
C ALA A 3 -8.08 10.25 -12.40
N VAL A 4 -9.29 9.68 -12.46
CA VAL A 4 -9.64 8.41 -11.81
C VAL A 4 -8.88 7.25 -12.46
N GLU A 5 -8.92 7.14 -13.79
CA GLU A 5 -8.21 6.10 -14.52
C GLU A 5 -6.70 6.17 -14.24
N PHE A 6 -6.13 7.38 -14.27
CA PHE A 6 -4.73 7.60 -13.95
C PHE A 6 -4.39 7.14 -12.52
N ALA A 7 -5.22 7.48 -11.53
CA ALA A 7 -5.03 7.06 -10.15
C ALA A 7 -5.12 5.53 -9.98
N VAL A 8 -6.08 4.88 -10.65
CA VAL A 8 -6.22 3.42 -10.63
C VAL A 8 -5.02 2.74 -11.29
N PHE A 9 -4.57 3.22 -12.45
CA PHE A 9 -3.34 2.71 -13.09
C PHE A 9 -2.11 2.91 -12.20
N GLY A 10 -1.99 4.06 -11.56
CA GLY A 10 -0.92 4.33 -10.59
C GLY A 10 -0.94 3.34 -9.42
N ALA A 11 -2.12 3.05 -8.86
CA ALA A 11 -2.29 2.08 -7.79
C ALA A 11 -1.94 0.64 -8.25
N ILE A 12 -2.40 0.23 -9.43
CA ILE A 12 -2.04 -1.07 -10.02
C ILE A 12 -0.52 -1.17 -10.18
N GLY A 13 0.09 -0.16 -10.79
CA GLY A 13 1.55 -0.11 -10.99
C GLY A 13 2.32 -0.18 -9.67
N TYR A 14 1.89 0.58 -8.65
CA TYR A 14 2.44 0.52 -7.30
C TYR A 14 2.40 -0.90 -6.75
N PHE A 15 1.22 -1.55 -6.76
CA PHE A 15 1.07 -2.90 -6.21
C PHE A 15 1.86 -3.96 -6.99
N VAL A 16 1.97 -3.83 -8.31
CA VAL A 16 2.81 -4.75 -9.12
C VAL A 16 4.29 -4.60 -8.75
N VAL A 17 4.80 -3.37 -8.71
CA VAL A 17 6.21 -3.10 -8.38
C VAL A 17 6.53 -3.55 -6.95
N PHE A 18 5.66 -3.19 -6.00
CA PHE A 18 5.80 -3.57 -4.61
C PHE A 18 5.70 -5.09 -4.44
N GLY A 19 4.73 -5.73 -5.11
CA GLY A 19 4.53 -7.16 -5.10
C GLY A 19 5.74 -7.94 -5.62
N PHE A 20 6.28 -7.54 -6.78
CA PHE A 20 7.52 -8.13 -7.30
C PHE A 20 8.71 -7.90 -6.37
N GLY A 21 8.82 -6.70 -5.79
CA GLY A 21 9.84 -6.35 -4.81
C GLY A 21 9.88 -7.37 -3.67
N PHE A 22 8.77 -7.59 -2.98
CA PHE A 22 8.73 -8.48 -1.82
C PHE A 22 8.69 -9.97 -2.13
N LEU A 23 8.18 -10.36 -3.30
CA LEU A 23 8.18 -11.75 -3.73
C LEU A 23 9.62 -12.25 -3.99
N PHE A 24 10.43 -11.44 -4.67
CA PHE A 24 11.78 -11.80 -5.09
C PHE A 24 12.88 -11.27 -4.17
N ARG A 25 12.64 -10.18 -3.44
CA ARG A 25 13.59 -9.54 -2.53
C ARG A 25 12.92 -9.20 -1.19
N PRO A 26 12.56 -10.21 -0.37
CA PRO A 26 11.97 -9.96 0.95
C PRO A 26 12.86 -9.12 1.88
N GLU A 27 14.17 -9.04 1.62
CA GLU A 27 15.16 -8.14 2.28
C GLU A 27 14.85 -6.65 2.13
N LEU A 28 13.96 -6.27 1.22
CA LEU A 28 13.44 -4.91 1.22
C LEU A 28 12.65 -4.56 2.50
N ALA A 29 12.19 -5.56 3.27
CA ALA A 29 11.39 -5.35 4.47
C ALA A 29 12.23 -4.78 5.63
N ASP A 30 13.54 -4.96 5.58
CA ASP A 30 14.48 -4.35 6.53
C ASP A 30 14.37 -2.82 6.52
N ARG A 31 14.02 -2.23 5.36
CA ARG A 31 13.80 -0.78 5.22
C ARG A 31 12.59 -0.28 5.99
N PHE A 32 11.69 -1.18 6.39
CA PHE A 32 10.52 -0.91 7.21
C PHE A 32 10.72 -1.32 8.67
N GLY A 33 11.95 -1.68 9.05
CA GLY A 33 12.27 -2.17 10.40
C GLY A 33 11.86 -3.63 10.65
N LEU A 34 11.49 -4.39 9.61
CA LEU A 34 11.03 -5.77 9.74
C LEU A 34 12.19 -6.74 9.55
N ALA A 35 12.68 -7.30 10.65
CA ALA A 35 13.64 -8.40 10.64
C ALA A 35 12.92 -9.74 10.88
N TRP A 36 13.43 -10.82 10.28
CA TRP A 36 12.97 -12.19 10.55
C TRP A 36 14.06 -13.01 11.22
N VAL A 37 13.65 -13.88 12.14
CA VAL A 37 14.56 -14.77 12.88
C VAL A 37 14.72 -16.12 12.19
N ARG A 38 13.67 -16.60 11.49
CA ARG A 38 13.61 -17.92 10.86
C ARG A 38 13.21 -17.82 9.39
N PRO A 39 13.55 -18.81 8.54
CA PRO A 39 13.17 -18.83 7.13
C PRO A 39 11.66 -18.66 6.87
N ALA A 40 10.82 -19.11 7.79
CA ALA A 40 9.37 -18.90 7.73
C ALA A 40 9.00 -17.41 7.64
N GLY A 41 9.71 -16.50 8.35
CA GLY A 41 9.46 -15.06 8.27
C GLY A 41 9.72 -14.46 6.89
N LYS A 42 10.71 -14.99 6.14
CA LYS A 42 10.89 -14.60 4.72
C LYS A 42 9.68 -15.01 3.87
N THR A 43 9.04 -16.12 4.21
CA THR A 43 7.83 -16.57 3.49
C THR A 43 6.64 -15.68 3.85
N GLU A 44 6.49 -15.31 5.12
CA GLU A 44 5.46 -14.36 5.56
C GLU A 44 5.55 -13.03 4.80
N ILE A 45 6.76 -12.49 4.63
CA ILE A 45 6.96 -11.26 3.85
C ILE A 45 6.51 -11.45 2.40
N ARG A 46 6.87 -12.58 1.78
CA ARG A 46 6.43 -12.89 0.41
C ARG A 46 4.92 -13.02 0.31
N CYS A 47 4.26 -13.62 1.30
CA CYS A 47 2.82 -13.76 1.32
C CYS A 47 2.14 -12.40 1.48
N TYR A 48 2.45 -11.66 2.53
CA TYR A 48 1.69 -10.48 2.94
C TYR A 48 2.10 -9.18 2.28
N TYR A 49 3.38 -9.02 1.90
CA TYR A 49 3.84 -7.84 1.16
C TYR A 49 3.93 -8.12 -0.34
N GLY A 50 4.29 -9.34 -0.73
CA GLY A 50 4.42 -9.75 -2.14
C GLY A 50 3.08 -10.15 -2.77
N ALA A 51 2.58 -11.33 -2.38
CA ALA A 51 1.43 -11.97 -3.01
C ALA A 51 0.12 -11.21 -2.80
N VAL A 52 -0.10 -10.63 -1.61
CA VAL A 52 -1.27 -9.76 -1.38
C VAL A 52 -1.23 -8.54 -2.29
N SER A 53 -0.07 -7.89 -2.47
CA SER A 53 0.05 -6.78 -3.42
C SER A 53 -0.29 -7.21 -4.85
N TRP A 54 0.19 -8.39 -5.28
CA TRP A 54 -0.22 -8.96 -6.57
C TRP A 54 -1.73 -9.19 -6.69
N GLY A 55 -2.36 -9.72 -5.64
CA GLY A 55 -3.81 -9.91 -5.58
C GLY A 55 -4.56 -8.58 -5.70
N LEU A 56 -4.10 -7.54 -4.98
CA LEU A 56 -4.68 -6.19 -5.05
C LEU A 56 -4.51 -5.56 -6.43
N ALA A 57 -3.34 -5.71 -7.06
CA ALA A 57 -3.11 -5.26 -8.43
C ALA A 57 -4.07 -5.95 -9.41
N GLY A 58 -4.18 -7.27 -9.32
CA GLY A 58 -5.08 -8.06 -10.17
C GLY A 58 -6.55 -7.70 -9.96
N PHE A 59 -6.97 -7.48 -8.71
CA PHE A 59 -8.33 -7.08 -8.38
C PHE A 59 -8.66 -5.67 -8.91
N ALA A 60 -7.75 -4.71 -8.73
CA ALA A 60 -7.93 -3.36 -9.28
C ALA A 60 -7.95 -3.37 -10.82
N ALA A 61 -7.07 -4.14 -11.46
CA ALA A 61 -7.06 -4.31 -12.91
C ALA A 61 -8.34 -4.99 -13.42
N TYR A 62 -8.86 -5.97 -12.67
CA TYR A 62 -10.16 -6.58 -12.95
C TYR A 62 -11.27 -5.53 -12.92
N LEU A 63 -11.39 -4.76 -11.83
CA LEU A 63 -12.42 -3.71 -11.73
C LEU A 63 -12.29 -2.67 -12.85
N TRP A 64 -11.07 -2.22 -13.16
CA TRP A 64 -10.81 -1.33 -14.29
C TRP A 64 -11.29 -1.93 -15.62
N SER A 65 -11.00 -3.21 -15.89
CA SER A 65 -11.46 -3.88 -17.13
C SER A 65 -12.99 -4.00 -17.25
N ARG A 66 -13.72 -3.73 -16.16
CA ARG A 66 -15.19 -3.74 -16.09
C ARG A 66 -15.81 -2.34 -16.09
N GLY A 67 -15.00 -1.28 -16.20
CA GLY A 67 -15.47 0.10 -16.09
C GLY A 67 -15.91 0.49 -14.66
N LEU A 68 -15.27 -0.12 -13.65
CA LEU A 68 -15.55 0.10 -12.22
C LEU A 68 -14.38 0.82 -11.54
N GLU A 69 -13.89 1.90 -12.17
CA GLU A 69 -12.70 2.61 -11.71
C GLU A 69 -12.93 3.35 -10.40
N LEU A 70 -14.14 3.87 -10.17
CA LEU A 70 -14.48 4.53 -8.91
C LEU A 70 -14.52 3.53 -7.74
N GLU A 71 -15.03 2.31 -7.96
CA GLU A 71 -15.02 1.23 -6.99
C GLU A 71 -13.59 0.78 -6.68
N ALA A 72 -12.75 0.63 -7.72
CA ALA A 72 -11.34 0.33 -7.55
C ALA A 72 -10.65 1.40 -6.70
N LEU A 73 -10.84 2.67 -7.04
CA LEU A 73 -10.26 3.81 -6.30
C LEU A 73 -10.78 3.87 -4.85
N THR A 74 -12.06 3.58 -4.64
CA THR A 74 -12.65 3.49 -3.29
C THR A 74 -11.98 2.39 -2.46
N GLY A 75 -11.77 1.21 -3.05
CA GLY A 75 -11.06 0.11 -2.40
C GLY A 75 -9.63 0.48 -2.01
N VAL A 76 -8.89 1.15 -2.91
CA VAL A 76 -7.52 1.64 -2.62
C VAL A 76 -7.55 2.68 -1.51
N LEU A 77 -8.51 3.61 -1.52
CA LEU A 77 -8.65 4.62 -0.48
C LEU A 77 -8.94 3.98 0.89
N PHE A 78 -9.81 2.96 0.95
CA PHE A 78 -10.05 2.23 2.19
C PHE A 78 -8.80 1.52 2.71
N LEU A 79 -8.06 0.86 1.83
CA LEU A 79 -6.80 0.21 2.21
C LEU A 79 -5.79 1.23 2.74
N ALA A 80 -5.56 2.32 1.99
CA ALA A 80 -4.61 3.35 2.37
C ALA A 80 -5.01 4.04 3.68
N GLY A 81 -6.30 4.32 3.88
CA GLY A 81 -6.83 4.88 5.12
C GLY A 81 -6.65 3.94 6.32
N ALA A 82 -6.89 2.64 6.14
CA ALA A 82 -6.66 1.64 7.18
C ALA A 82 -5.17 1.57 7.55
N VAL A 83 -4.27 1.51 6.57
CA VAL A 83 -2.81 1.49 6.78
C VAL A 83 -2.35 2.74 7.54
N LEU A 84 -2.75 3.93 7.09
CA LEU A 84 -2.40 5.18 7.76
C LEU A 84 -2.93 5.22 9.20
N THR A 85 -4.16 4.78 9.42
CA THR A 85 -4.76 4.73 10.77
C THR A 85 -3.95 3.81 11.67
N THR A 86 -3.65 2.60 11.21
CA THR A 86 -2.81 1.65 11.95
C THR A 86 -1.41 2.20 12.19
N ARG A 87 -0.80 2.89 11.21
CA ARG A 87 0.51 3.54 11.36
C ARG A 87 0.50 4.56 12.47
N VAL A 88 -0.48 5.47 12.47
CA VAL A 88 -0.60 6.54 13.48
C VAL A 88 -0.85 5.95 14.87
N VAL A 89 -1.82 5.06 15.00
CA VAL A 89 -2.16 4.43 16.29
C VAL A 89 -0.99 3.58 16.79
N GLY A 90 -0.41 2.73 15.94
CA GLY A 90 0.74 1.89 16.28
C GLY A 90 1.96 2.71 16.69
N THR A 91 2.25 3.81 15.99
CA THR A 91 3.34 4.72 16.35
C THR A 91 3.21 5.25 17.78
N VAL A 92 1.99 5.59 18.20
CA VAL A 92 1.71 6.08 19.55
C VAL A 92 1.84 4.95 20.58
N VAL A 93 1.22 3.80 20.31
CA VAL A 93 1.21 2.63 21.20
C VAL A 93 2.62 2.08 21.42
N ASP A 94 3.39 1.94 20.33
CA ASP A 94 4.72 1.35 20.33
C ASP A 94 5.83 2.37 20.61
N ARG A 95 5.48 3.65 20.81
CA ARG A 95 6.40 4.78 21.06
C ARG A 95 7.47 4.93 19.97
N ALA A 96 7.11 4.69 18.72
CA ALA A 96 8.01 4.71 17.57
C ALA A 96 8.08 6.08 16.86
N ALA A 97 7.67 7.17 17.52
CA ALA A 97 7.59 8.50 16.91
C ALA A 97 8.95 9.06 16.46
N ASP A 98 10.03 8.65 17.15
CA ASP A 98 11.40 9.06 16.81
C ASP A 98 12.06 8.17 15.76
N ASP A 99 11.41 7.07 15.37
CA ASP A 99 11.94 6.17 14.37
C ASP A 99 12.02 6.87 13.00
N PRO A 100 13.17 6.80 12.28
CA PRO A 100 13.34 7.45 10.99
C PRO A 100 12.33 7.03 9.94
N TYR A 101 11.93 5.74 9.93
CA TYR A 101 10.93 5.25 8.99
C TYR A 101 9.56 5.86 9.30
N THR A 102 9.14 5.88 10.56
CA THR A 102 7.85 6.46 10.97
C THR A 102 7.73 7.93 10.61
N ARG A 103 8.80 8.71 10.84
CA ARG A 103 8.86 10.15 10.52
C ARG A 103 8.66 10.44 9.03
N LEU A 104 9.04 9.50 8.16
CA LEU A 104 8.81 9.60 6.71
C LEU A 104 7.47 8.98 6.30
N ALA A 105 7.10 7.84 6.88
CA ALA A 105 5.95 7.05 6.48
C ALA A 105 4.63 7.80 6.74
N ILE A 106 4.43 8.34 7.95
CA ILE A 106 3.17 9.04 8.29
C ILE A 106 2.86 10.20 7.33
N PRO A 107 3.76 11.18 7.10
CA PRO A 107 3.44 12.28 6.19
C PRO A 107 3.25 11.81 4.74
N THR A 108 4.00 10.80 4.30
CA THR A 108 3.88 10.23 2.94
C THR A 108 2.54 9.52 2.77
N GLU A 109 2.18 8.63 3.70
CA GLU A 109 0.91 7.90 3.71
C GLU A 109 -0.28 8.87 3.82
N ALA A 110 -0.17 9.91 4.66
CA ALA A 110 -1.20 10.96 4.78
C ALA A 110 -1.40 11.75 3.49
N ALA A 111 -0.31 12.22 2.87
CA ALA A 111 -0.37 12.92 1.60
C ALA A 111 -1.00 12.04 0.50
N PHE A 112 -0.65 10.76 0.46
CA PHE A 112 -1.22 9.80 -0.47
C PHE A 112 -2.74 9.61 -0.26
N VAL A 113 -3.20 9.41 0.98
CA VAL A 113 -4.62 9.29 1.30
C VAL A 113 -5.39 10.55 0.90
N LEU A 114 -4.85 11.74 1.19
CA LEU A 114 -5.48 13.01 0.82
C LEU A 114 -5.56 13.17 -0.70
N ALA A 115 -4.51 12.81 -1.44
CA ALA A 115 -4.51 12.86 -2.90
C ALA A 115 -5.55 11.90 -3.50
N LEU A 116 -5.65 10.67 -3.00
CA LEU A 116 -6.65 9.70 -3.43
C LEU A 116 -8.08 10.18 -3.10
N ALA A 117 -8.29 10.70 -1.89
CA ALA A 117 -9.58 11.24 -1.47
C ALA A 117 -10.00 12.41 -2.36
N LEU A 118 -9.08 13.32 -2.67
CA LEU A 118 -9.34 14.43 -3.59
C LEU A 118 -9.83 13.91 -4.93
N VAL A 119 -9.06 13.03 -5.58
CA VAL A 119 -9.46 12.45 -6.88
C VAL A 119 -10.81 11.74 -6.78
N ARG A 120 -11.06 10.99 -5.70
CA ARG A 120 -12.29 10.22 -5.51
C ARG A 120 -13.54 11.08 -5.33
N PHE A 121 -13.42 12.22 -4.64
CA PHE A 121 -14.55 13.08 -4.30
C PHE A 121 -14.78 14.24 -5.27
N THR A 122 -13.83 14.50 -6.17
CA THR A 122 -13.99 15.52 -7.24
C THR A 122 -14.23 14.92 -8.63
N ALA A 123 -14.26 13.60 -8.75
CA ALA A 123 -14.54 12.88 -9.99
C ALA A 123 -16.04 12.63 -10.24
#